data_AF-A0A9D1DPP9-F1
#
_entry.id   AF-A0A9D1DPP9-F1
#
_cell.length_a   1.000
_cell.length_b   1.000
_cell.length_c   1.000
_cell.angle_alpha   90.00
_cell.angle_beta   90.00
_cell.angle_gamma   90.00
#
_symmetry.space_group_name_H-M   'P 1'
#
loop_
_entity.id
_entity.type
_entity.pdbx_description
1 polymer ?
#
loop_
_entity_poly.entity_id
_entity_poly.type
_entity_poly.pdbx_seq_one_letter_code
_entity_poly.pdbx_strand_id
1 'polypeptide(L)'
;MTEKKTASTTFPEPGSEQLSKNLSADSVQYQLEPETLVRLLEPVYGNRDGKSASGFSEEEIRAAEERLGVRIPERYRRYLLECGKAGLNEKMHYILPPEELSLSHDVIAESIRDEWEPEWEEYGPDPENPYYQINQLPRERWGEITGNYLMIWVENQGCFYAGIRAEDLDRESPPVSLTTDDDYFEWAVVSNSIESFLLFMLMEFLAYVPQSEIEGKDAINAYLAEHGLDAGQLFPSKMPYDCLYTRTFWNNAEKMVGVCLLNNGEDGGEKGAPSKLYLFPLERAQKKQ
;
A
#
# COMPACT_ATOMS: atom_id res chain seq x y z
N MET A 1 26.63 24.42 -42.35
CA MET A 1 25.82 23.20 -42.16
C MET A 1 25.87 22.87 -40.68
N THR A 2 24.69 22.75 -40.11
CA THR A 2 24.30 22.82 -38.69
C THR A 2 24.81 21.66 -37.84
N GLU A 3 25.53 21.97 -36.77
CA GLU A 3 25.80 21.05 -35.66
C GLU A 3 24.51 20.85 -34.84
N LYS A 4 24.06 19.60 -34.73
CA LYS A 4 22.98 19.19 -33.83
C LYS A 4 23.50 19.19 -32.40
N LYS A 5 23.03 20.13 -31.57
CA LYS A 5 23.13 20.05 -30.10
C LYS A 5 22.28 18.87 -29.63
N THR A 6 22.93 17.88 -29.03
CA THR A 6 22.30 16.86 -28.19
C THR A 6 21.80 17.53 -26.91
N ALA A 7 20.49 17.55 -26.72
CA ALA A 7 19.88 17.96 -25.46
C ALA A 7 20.04 16.82 -24.45
N SER A 8 20.90 17.03 -23.46
CA SER A 8 20.98 16.22 -22.25
C SER A 8 19.74 16.51 -21.40
N THR A 9 18.70 15.69 -21.53
CA THR A 9 17.59 15.66 -20.57
C THR A 9 18.04 14.89 -19.33
N THR A 10 18.66 15.61 -18.39
CA THR A 10 18.80 15.16 -17.00
C THR A 10 17.40 15.15 -16.37
N PHE A 11 16.93 13.97 -16.00
CA PHE A 11 15.75 13.81 -15.14
C PHE A 11 16.09 14.33 -13.73
N PRO A 12 15.18 15.04 -13.05
CA PRO A 12 15.40 15.39 -11.65
C PRO A 12 15.41 14.13 -10.80
N GLU A 13 16.38 14.02 -9.88
CA GLU A 13 16.42 12.93 -8.90
C GLU A 13 15.15 12.91 -8.03
N PRO A 14 14.59 11.73 -7.70
CA PRO A 14 13.39 11.66 -6.89
C PRO A 14 13.65 12.01 -5.42
N GLY A 15 12.89 12.99 -4.93
CA GLY A 15 12.14 12.88 -3.68
C GLY A 15 12.83 13.14 -2.33
N SER A 16 14.16 13.15 -2.22
CA SER A 16 14.79 13.41 -0.90
C SER A 16 14.91 14.91 -0.55
N GLU A 17 14.94 15.78 -1.56
CA GLU A 17 15.20 17.22 -1.37
C GLU A 17 13.94 18.09 -1.21
N GLN A 18 12.73 17.54 -1.38
CA GLN A 18 11.50 18.34 -1.28
C GLN A 18 10.91 18.41 0.14
N LEU A 19 11.16 17.42 1.00
CA LEU A 19 10.75 17.47 2.42
C LEU A 19 11.76 18.21 3.32
N SER A 20 13.00 18.40 2.87
CA SER A 20 14.01 19.18 3.58
C SER A 20 13.92 20.70 3.33
N LYS A 21 12.95 21.16 2.54
CA LYS A 21 12.64 22.58 2.40
C LYS A 21 11.78 23.06 3.58
N ASN A 22 12.46 23.50 4.63
CA ASN A 22 11.97 24.44 5.65
C ASN A 22 10.56 24.16 6.21
N LEU A 23 10.34 22.98 6.78
CA LEU A 23 9.25 22.82 7.75
C LEU A 23 9.66 23.55 9.04
N SER A 24 8.86 24.52 9.47
CA SER A 24 9.08 25.18 10.76
C SER A 24 9.09 24.14 11.88
N ALA A 25 9.83 24.41 12.97
CA ALA A 25 9.88 23.52 14.13
C ALA A 25 8.46 23.13 14.63
N ASP A 26 7.50 24.05 14.49
CA ASP A 26 6.11 23.90 14.92
C ASP A 26 5.15 23.52 13.79
N SER A 27 5.65 22.99 12.68
CA SER A 27 4.78 22.59 11.55
C SER A 27 3.99 21.33 11.87
N VAL A 28 2.73 21.34 11.43
CA VAL A 28 1.87 20.16 11.39
C VAL A 28 1.56 19.86 9.94
N GLN A 29 1.73 18.61 9.54
CA GLN A 29 1.30 18.12 8.23
C GLN A 29 0.05 17.26 8.42
N TYR A 30 -0.92 17.41 7.53
CA TYR A 30 -2.16 16.64 7.54
C TYR A 30 -2.25 15.84 6.25
N GLN A 31 -3.01 14.74 6.31
CA GLN A 31 -3.23 13.84 5.19
C GLN A 31 -1.91 13.34 4.60
N LEU A 32 -1.15 12.63 5.44
CA LEU A 32 0.14 12.06 5.07
C LEU A 32 -0.03 11.02 3.96
N GLU A 33 0.74 11.20 2.89
CA GLU A 33 0.94 10.20 1.84
C GLU A 33 1.63 8.94 2.41
N PRO A 34 1.41 7.75 1.81
CA PRO A 34 1.99 6.49 2.30
C PRO A 34 3.51 6.55 2.51
N GLU A 35 4.26 7.12 1.57
CA GLU A 35 5.73 7.20 1.63
C GLU A 35 6.19 8.09 2.78
N THR A 36 5.43 9.17 3.05
CA THR A 36 5.72 10.08 4.17
C THR A 36 5.51 9.36 5.49
N LEU A 37 4.41 8.62 5.61
CA LEU A 37 4.11 7.84 6.81
C LEU A 37 5.20 6.77 7.05
N VAL A 38 5.60 6.02 6.02
CA VAL A 38 6.69 5.04 6.12
C VAL A 38 8.01 5.68 6.53
N ARG A 39 8.39 6.82 5.95
CA ARG A 39 9.63 7.53 6.32
C ARG A 39 9.66 7.96 7.78
N LEU A 40 8.52 8.36 8.32
CA LEU A 40 8.39 8.77 9.72
C LEU A 40 8.48 7.54 10.65
N LEU A 41 7.81 6.45 10.31
CA LEU A 41 7.68 5.28 11.18
C LEU A 41 8.88 4.32 11.10
N GLU A 42 9.52 4.18 9.94
CA GLU A 42 10.59 3.19 9.70
C GLU A 42 11.74 3.28 10.71
N PRO A 43 12.26 4.46 11.10
CA PRO A 43 13.34 4.55 12.09
C PRO A 43 12.99 4.01 13.49
N VAL A 44 11.69 3.93 13.81
CA VAL A 44 11.19 3.57 15.15
C VAL A 44 10.62 2.16 15.17
N TYR A 45 9.84 1.82 14.14
CA TYR A 45 9.02 0.60 14.09
C TYR A 45 9.43 -0.36 12.98
N GLY A 46 10.32 0.07 12.08
CA GLY A 46 10.86 -0.78 11.02
C GLY A 46 11.87 -1.80 11.51
N ASN A 47 12.53 -2.48 10.58
CA ASN A 47 13.55 -3.49 10.88
C ASN A 47 14.97 -2.90 10.97
N ARG A 48 15.11 -1.59 10.80
CA ARG A 48 16.40 -0.93 10.59
C ARG A 48 16.67 0.10 11.67
N ASP A 49 17.37 -0.32 12.74
CA ASP A 49 17.77 0.48 13.91
C ASP A 49 18.00 1.98 13.65
N GLY A 50 16.94 2.80 13.71
CA GLY A 50 17.01 4.26 13.50
C GLY A 50 17.36 4.73 12.09
N LYS A 51 17.37 3.86 11.08
CA LYS A 51 17.64 4.25 9.68
C LYS A 51 16.33 4.63 8.98
N SER A 52 16.40 5.63 8.10
CA SER A 52 15.27 6.00 7.26
C SER A 52 14.97 4.91 6.21
N ALA A 53 13.72 4.90 5.74
CA ALA A 53 13.30 4.08 4.63
C ALA A 53 14.12 4.36 3.36
N SER A 54 14.33 3.31 2.57
CA SER A 54 14.95 3.36 1.25
C SER A 54 14.06 2.61 0.27
N GLY A 55 14.06 2.98 -1.01
CA GLY A 55 13.35 2.22 -2.04
C GLY A 55 14.26 1.44 -3.00
N PHE A 56 13.62 0.86 -4.00
CA PHE A 56 14.26 0.18 -5.12
C PHE A 56 14.84 1.19 -6.12
N SER A 57 15.81 0.75 -6.92
CA SER A 57 16.37 1.55 -8.00
C SER A 57 15.44 1.55 -9.21
N GLU A 58 15.62 2.55 -10.08
CA GLU A 58 14.92 2.62 -11.36
C GLU A 58 15.18 1.39 -12.23
N GLU A 59 16.38 0.83 -12.16
CA GLU A 59 16.77 -0.38 -12.88
C GLU A 59 16.03 -1.62 -12.37
N GLU A 60 15.89 -1.78 -11.05
CA GLU A 60 15.14 -2.89 -10.44
C GLU A 60 13.66 -2.87 -10.89
N ILE A 61 13.04 -1.68 -10.86
CA ILE A 61 11.65 -1.51 -11.29
C ILE A 61 11.49 -1.72 -12.80
N ARG A 62 12.40 -1.18 -13.63
CA ARG A 62 12.35 -1.38 -15.09
C ARG A 62 12.54 -2.84 -15.47
N ALA A 63 13.41 -3.56 -14.76
CA ALA A 63 13.60 -4.99 -15.00
C ALA A 63 12.31 -5.78 -14.71
N ALA A 64 11.57 -5.41 -13.66
CA ALA A 64 10.27 -5.99 -13.36
C ALA A 64 9.25 -5.69 -14.47
N GLU A 65 9.13 -4.44 -14.92
CA GLU A 65 8.22 -4.06 -16.00
C GLU A 65 8.53 -4.77 -17.32
N GLU A 66 9.81 -4.90 -17.66
CA GLU A 66 10.25 -5.64 -18.86
C GLU A 66 9.91 -7.13 -18.75
N ARG A 67 10.18 -7.74 -17.58
CA ARG A 67 9.87 -9.14 -17.30
C ARG A 67 8.38 -9.44 -17.37
N LEU A 68 7.55 -8.54 -16.81
CA LEU A 68 6.10 -8.69 -16.76
C LEU A 68 5.40 -8.27 -18.06
N GLY A 69 6.07 -7.53 -18.94
CA GLY A 69 5.47 -6.96 -20.15
C GLY A 69 4.40 -5.90 -19.89
N VAL A 70 4.34 -5.35 -18.67
CA VAL A 70 3.38 -4.31 -18.25
C VAL A 70 4.11 -3.19 -17.53
N ARG A 71 3.45 -2.02 -17.41
CA ARG A 71 3.96 -0.93 -16.57
C ARG A 71 3.38 -1.00 -15.18
N ILE A 72 4.20 -0.66 -14.20
CA ILE A 72 3.75 -0.49 -12.81
C ILE A 72 3.07 0.89 -12.71
N PRO A 73 1.88 0.99 -12.10
CA PRO A 73 1.16 2.25 -11.94
C PRO A 73 2.01 3.32 -11.26
N GLU A 74 1.92 4.57 -11.73
CA GLU A 74 2.82 5.67 -11.31
C GLU A 74 2.89 5.86 -9.80
N ARG A 75 1.76 5.77 -9.09
CA ARG A 75 1.73 5.93 -7.63
C ARG A 75 2.38 4.75 -6.90
N TYR A 76 2.13 3.54 -7.37
CA TYR A 76 2.79 2.36 -6.81
C TYR A 76 4.29 2.35 -7.11
N ARG A 77 4.67 2.74 -8.33
CA ARG A 77 6.06 2.91 -8.76
C ARG A 77 6.80 3.88 -7.83
N ARG A 78 6.20 5.05 -7.56
CA ARG A 78 6.77 6.05 -6.64
C ARG A 78 6.98 5.47 -5.24
N TYR A 79 5.97 4.77 -4.71
CA TYR A 79 6.09 4.11 -3.41
C TYR A 79 7.28 3.14 -3.36
N LEU A 80 7.42 2.29 -4.39
CA LEU A 80 8.54 1.35 -4.49
C LEU A 80 9.91 2.06 -4.57
N LEU A 81 10.02 3.14 -5.34
CA LEU A 81 11.24 3.96 -5.46
C LEU A 81 11.62 4.68 -4.18
N GLU A 82 10.63 5.17 -3.42
CA GLU A 82 10.89 6.00 -2.24
C GLU A 82 11.10 5.17 -0.98
N CYS A 83 10.33 4.09 -0.80
CA CYS A 83 10.33 3.30 0.42
C CYS A 83 10.05 1.81 0.23
N GLY A 84 10.13 1.26 -0.97
CA GLY A 84 9.86 -0.16 -1.24
C GLY A 84 10.72 -1.16 -0.44
N LYS A 85 11.92 -0.77 0.01
CA LYS A 85 12.81 -1.62 0.85
C LYS A 85 12.65 -1.35 2.35
N ALA A 86 11.62 -0.60 2.78
CA ALA A 86 11.36 -0.34 4.18
C ALA A 86 10.99 -1.65 4.91
N GLY A 87 11.50 -1.87 6.12
CA GLY A 87 11.13 -3.05 6.90
C GLY A 87 9.66 -3.05 7.33
N LEU A 88 9.00 -1.88 7.32
CA LEU A 88 7.55 -1.77 7.49
C LEU A 88 6.75 -2.53 6.43
N ASN A 89 7.28 -2.68 5.21
CA ASN A 89 6.60 -3.42 4.13
C ASN A 89 6.55 -4.94 4.35
N GLU A 90 7.20 -5.42 5.41
CA GLU A 90 7.26 -6.83 5.81
C GLU A 90 6.63 -7.04 7.20
N LYS A 91 6.00 -5.99 7.77
CA LYS A 91 5.34 -6.09 9.08
C LYS A 91 3.91 -6.56 8.89
N MET A 92 3.53 -7.61 9.60
CA MET A 92 2.25 -8.32 9.48
C MET A 92 2.07 -9.02 8.14
N HIS A 93 2.28 -8.34 7.02
CA HIS A 93 2.11 -8.84 5.67
C HIS A 93 3.23 -8.32 4.75
N TYR A 94 3.29 -8.81 3.52
CA TYR A 94 4.43 -8.55 2.63
C TYR A 94 3.99 -7.80 1.38
N ILE A 95 4.55 -6.61 1.15
CA ILE A 95 4.56 -5.99 -0.18
C ILE A 95 5.63 -6.70 -1.01
N LEU A 96 5.22 -7.24 -2.16
CA LEU A 96 6.12 -8.00 -3.02
C LEU A 96 7.19 -7.07 -3.64
N PRO A 97 8.49 -7.41 -3.54
CA PRO A 97 9.54 -6.65 -4.19
C PRO A 97 9.46 -6.80 -5.72
N PRO A 98 10.05 -5.89 -6.52
CA PRO A 98 9.95 -5.89 -7.98
C PRO A 98 10.30 -7.23 -8.64
N GLU A 99 11.26 -7.98 -8.09
CA GLU A 99 11.67 -9.30 -8.57
C GLU A 99 10.62 -10.40 -8.35
N GLU A 100 9.74 -10.24 -7.37
CA GLU A 100 8.69 -11.21 -7.00
C GLU A 100 7.31 -10.83 -7.54
N LEU A 101 7.13 -9.61 -8.05
CA LEU A 101 5.89 -9.24 -8.73
C LEU A 101 5.60 -10.24 -9.87
N SER A 102 4.34 -10.64 -9.99
CA SER A 102 3.85 -11.58 -11.00
C SER A 102 2.46 -11.17 -11.48
N LEU A 103 2.06 -11.67 -12.65
CA LEU A 103 0.66 -11.60 -13.07
C LEU A 103 -0.06 -12.87 -12.61
N SER A 104 -1.29 -12.75 -12.11
CA SER A 104 -2.05 -13.90 -11.59
C SER A 104 -2.21 -15.01 -12.63
N HIS A 105 -2.34 -14.67 -13.91
CA HIS A 105 -2.37 -15.66 -15.00
C HIS A 105 -1.02 -16.37 -15.21
N ASP A 106 0.12 -15.76 -14.89
CA ASP A 106 1.41 -16.46 -14.91
C ASP A 106 1.47 -17.46 -13.75
N VAL A 107 1.05 -17.04 -12.54
CA VAL A 107 1.01 -17.90 -11.34
C VAL A 107 0.07 -19.10 -11.56
N ILE A 108 -1.14 -18.87 -12.07
CA ILE A 108 -2.08 -19.95 -12.39
C ILE A 108 -1.47 -20.95 -13.39
N ALA A 109 -0.73 -20.48 -14.40
CA ALA A 109 -0.08 -21.36 -15.37
C ALA A 109 1.07 -22.19 -14.78
N GLU A 110 1.78 -21.65 -13.79
CA GLU A 110 2.77 -22.39 -13.02
C GLU A 110 2.10 -23.44 -12.15
N SER A 111 1.08 -23.07 -11.37
CA SER A 111 0.30 -24.03 -10.57
C SER A 111 -0.30 -25.15 -11.42
N ILE A 112 -0.85 -24.84 -12.60
CA ILE A 112 -1.38 -25.88 -13.51
C ILE A 112 -0.31 -26.90 -13.87
N ARG A 113 0.86 -26.42 -14.30
CA ARG A 113 1.95 -27.28 -14.79
C ARG A 113 2.60 -28.10 -13.67
N ASP A 114 2.85 -27.46 -12.54
CA ASP A 114 3.71 -28.01 -11.50
C ASP A 114 2.92 -28.81 -10.45
N GLU A 115 1.62 -28.51 -10.28
CA GLU A 115 0.77 -29.12 -9.25
C GLU A 115 -0.42 -29.88 -9.86
N TRP A 116 -1.21 -29.22 -10.72
CA TRP A 116 -2.51 -29.79 -11.15
C TRP A 116 -2.42 -30.81 -12.28
N GLU A 117 -1.56 -30.60 -13.30
CA GLU A 117 -1.34 -31.58 -14.37
C GLU A 117 -0.90 -32.94 -13.81
N PRO A 118 0.09 -33.01 -12.90
CA PRO A 118 0.43 -34.25 -12.19
C PRO A 118 -0.75 -34.85 -11.41
N GLU A 119 -1.54 -34.03 -10.71
CA GLU A 119 -2.69 -34.50 -9.95
C GLU A 119 -3.77 -35.09 -10.86
N TRP A 120 -4.07 -34.47 -12.00
CA TRP A 120 -5.04 -34.98 -12.96
C TRP A 120 -4.56 -36.26 -13.65
N GLU A 121 -3.25 -36.41 -13.88
CA GLU A 121 -2.68 -37.67 -14.40
C GLU A 121 -2.87 -38.83 -13.41
N GLU A 122 -2.73 -38.57 -12.10
CA GLU A 122 -2.85 -39.59 -11.07
C GLU A 122 -4.31 -39.92 -10.70
N TYR A 123 -5.13 -38.89 -10.49
CA TYR A 123 -6.48 -39.01 -9.91
C TYR A 123 -7.61 -38.72 -10.90
N GLY A 124 -7.29 -38.20 -12.09
CA GLY A 124 -8.26 -37.70 -13.06
C GLY A 124 -8.64 -36.24 -12.79
N PRO A 125 -9.04 -35.48 -13.83
CA PRO A 125 -9.45 -34.08 -13.66
C PRO A 125 -10.83 -33.96 -13.00
N ASP A 126 -10.99 -32.92 -12.18
CA ASP A 126 -12.30 -32.46 -11.70
C ASP A 126 -12.85 -31.36 -12.63
N PRO A 127 -13.95 -31.59 -13.36
CA PRO A 127 -14.57 -30.59 -14.23
C PRO A 127 -15.03 -29.31 -13.53
N GLU A 128 -15.28 -29.36 -12.22
CA GLU A 128 -15.71 -28.19 -11.44
C GLU A 128 -14.52 -27.38 -10.90
N ASN A 129 -13.30 -27.92 -10.95
CA ASN A 129 -12.11 -27.22 -10.50
C ASN A 129 -11.73 -26.09 -11.48
N PRO A 130 -11.61 -24.83 -11.02
CA PRO A 130 -11.34 -23.69 -11.88
C PRO A 130 -9.99 -23.78 -12.61
N TYR A 131 -8.97 -24.44 -12.04
CA TYR A 131 -7.69 -24.70 -12.70
C TYR A 131 -7.86 -25.63 -13.91
N TYR A 132 -8.74 -26.64 -13.81
CA TYR A 132 -9.03 -27.52 -14.94
C TYR A 132 -9.81 -26.78 -16.02
N GLN A 133 -10.84 -26.02 -15.64
CA GLN A 133 -11.68 -25.25 -16.55
C GLN A 133 -10.86 -24.22 -17.34
N ILE A 134 -10.01 -23.46 -16.67
CA ILE A 134 -9.18 -22.44 -17.33
C ILE A 134 -8.12 -23.08 -18.25
N ASN A 135 -7.60 -24.26 -17.92
CA ASN A 135 -6.66 -25.01 -18.77
C ASN A 135 -7.30 -25.52 -20.07
N GLN A 136 -8.64 -25.61 -20.16
CA GLN A 136 -9.34 -25.95 -21.40
C GLN A 136 -9.41 -24.77 -22.39
N LEU A 137 -9.04 -23.57 -21.96
CA LEU A 137 -9.11 -22.35 -22.75
C LEU A 137 -7.72 -21.92 -23.23
N PRO A 138 -7.59 -21.37 -24.45
CA PRO A 138 -6.37 -20.66 -24.83
C PRO A 138 -6.17 -19.46 -23.89
N ARG A 139 -4.91 -19.08 -23.65
CA ARG A 139 -4.51 -18.08 -22.65
C ARG A 139 -5.23 -16.74 -22.81
N GLU A 140 -5.53 -16.33 -24.04
CA GLU A 140 -6.24 -15.09 -24.35
C GLU A 140 -7.70 -15.07 -23.84
N ARG A 141 -8.28 -16.24 -23.54
CA ARG A 141 -9.65 -16.41 -23.05
C ARG A 141 -9.72 -16.66 -21.55
N TRP A 142 -8.61 -16.65 -20.83
CA TRP A 142 -8.57 -16.86 -19.38
C TRP A 142 -9.37 -15.81 -18.60
N GLY A 143 -9.50 -14.60 -19.16
CA GLY A 143 -10.38 -13.53 -18.66
C GLY A 143 -11.87 -13.89 -18.57
N GLU A 144 -12.31 -14.98 -19.22
CA GLU A 144 -13.67 -15.50 -19.08
C GLU A 144 -13.91 -16.22 -17.75
N ILE A 145 -12.84 -16.70 -17.10
CA ILE A 145 -12.88 -17.41 -15.81
C ILE A 145 -12.42 -16.47 -14.69
N THR A 146 -11.27 -15.83 -14.84
CA THR A 146 -10.73 -14.87 -13.85
C THR A 146 -9.93 -13.76 -14.51
N GLY A 147 -9.97 -12.58 -13.91
CA GLY A 147 -9.15 -11.44 -14.34
C GLY A 147 -7.65 -11.72 -14.20
N ASN A 148 -6.85 -10.97 -14.95
CA ASN A 148 -5.40 -10.96 -14.75
C ASN A 148 -5.04 -9.81 -13.81
N TYR A 149 -4.25 -10.08 -12.77
CA TYR A 149 -3.90 -9.10 -11.74
C TYR A 149 -2.39 -9.05 -11.55
N LEU A 150 -1.82 -7.84 -11.51
CA LEU A 150 -0.48 -7.63 -10.99
C LEU A 150 -0.51 -7.86 -9.48
N MET A 151 0.11 -8.93 -9.03
CA MET A 151 0.23 -9.31 -7.64
C MET A 151 1.21 -8.35 -6.96
N ILE A 152 0.79 -7.66 -5.90
CA ILE A 152 1.60 -6.63 -5.23
C ILE A 152 1.81 -6.88 -3.74
N TRP A 153 1.02 -7.77 -3.16
CA TRP A 153 1.01 -8.01 -1.73
C TRP A 153 0.57 -9.44 -1.44
N VAL A 154 1.10 -10.02 -0.38
CA VAL A 154 0.73 -11.34 0.13
C VAL A 154 0.59 -11.32 1.65
N GLU A 155 -0.44 -11.98 2.15
CA GLU A 155 -0.67 -12.21 3.58
C GLU A 155 0.44 -13.11 4.14
N ASN A 156 0.74 -13.03 5.43
CA ASN A 156 1.93 -13.65 6.01
C ASN A 156 1.94 -15.17 6.08
N GLN A 157 0.80 -15.82 5.85
CA GLN A 157 0.67 -17.26 5.71
C GLN A 157 0.65 -17.69 4.24
N GLY A 158 0.61 -16.73 3.30
CA GLY A 158 0.61 -16.99 1.86
C GLY A 158 -0.76 -17.40 1.32
N CYS A 159 -1.84 -17.16 2.06
CA CYS A 159 -3.19 -17.58 1.65
C CYS A 159 -3.91 -16.49 0.84
N PHE A 160 -3.80 -15.23 1.26
CA PHE A 160 -4.44 -14.11 0.59
C PHE A 160 -3.45 -13.27 -0.18
N TYR A 161 -3.90 -12.79 -1.33
CA TYR A 161 -3.12 -11.93 -2.19
C TYR A 161 -3.90 -10.68 -2.55
N ALA A 162 -3.19 -9.56 -2.67
CA ALA A 162 -3.75 -8.34 -3.22
C ALA A 162 -3.11 -8.02 -4.56
N GLY A 163 -3.94 -7.56 -5.50
CA GLY A 163 -3.51 -7.30 -6.86
C GLY A 163 -4.25 -6.13 -7.50
N ILE A 164 -3.58 -5.54 -8.50
CA ILE A 164 -4.13 -4.51 -9.37
C ILE A 164 -4.54 -5.17 -10.67
N ARG A 165 -5.80 -5.02 -11.10
CA ARG A 165 -6.26 -5.62 -12.35
C ARG A 165 -5.45 -5.08 -13.52
N ALA A 166 -5.01 -5.96 -14.42
CA ALA A 166 -4.15 -5.62 -15.54
C ALA A 166 -4.74 -4.52 -16.45
N GLU A 167 -6.07 -4.50 -16.58
CA GLU A 167 -6.83 -3.49 -17.32
C GLU A 167 -6.81 -2.09 -16.69
N ASP A 168 -6.49 -2.00 -15.38
CA ASP A 168 -6.44 -0.73 -14.62
C ASP A 168 -5.01 -0.19 -14.50
N LEU A 169 -3.98 -0.86 -15.04
CA LEU A 169 -2.57 -0.49 -14.85
C LEU A 169 -2.17 0.86 -15.48
N ASP A 170 -2.98 1.38 -16.40
CA ASP A 170 -2.78 2.71 -17.00
C ASP A 170 -3.25 3.86 -16.11
N ARG A 171 -4.01 3.56 -15.04
CA ARG A 171 -4.46 4.54 -14.06
C ARG A 171 -3.31 4.94 -13.15
N GLU A 172 -3.21 6.24 -12.84
CA GLU A 172 -2.20 6.76 -11.91
C GLU A 172 -2.30 6.09 -10.53
N SER A 173 -3.54 5.98 -10.03
CA SER A 173 -3.90 5.28 -8.79
C SER A 173 -5.05 4.32 -9.07
N PRO A 174 -4.75 3.02 -9.29
CA PRO A 174 -5.77 2.03 -9.60
C PRO A 174 -6.41 1.44 -8.34
N PRO A 175 -7.61 0.84 -8.45
CA PRO A 175 -8.18 0.00 -7.41
C PRO A 175 -7.32 -1.22 -7.09
N VAL A 176 -7.45 -1.72 -5.87
CA VAL A 176 -6.78 -2.94 -5.40
C VAL A 176 -7.83 -3.96 -5.01
N SER A 177 -7.66 -5.19 -5.48
CA SER A 177 -8.51 -6.33 -5.16
C SER A 177 -7.77 -7.32 -4.27
N LEU A 178 -8.49 -8.04 -3.42
CA LEU A 178 -7.98 -9.13 -2.59
C LEU A 178 -8.63 -10.45 -3.04
N THR A 179 -7.91 -11.56 -2.95
CA THR A 179 -8.48 -12.90 -3.13
C THR A 179 -9.46 -13.22 -1.98
N THR A 180 -10.54 -13.97 -2.26
CA THR A 180 -11.61 -14.24 -1.27
C THR A 180 -11.81 -15.71 -0.88
N ASP A 181 -11.21 -16.66 -1.61
CA ASP A 181 -11.39 -18.10 -1.37
C ASP A 181 -10.05 -18.87 -1.44
N ASP A 182 -8.97 -18.29 -0.89
CA ASP A 182 -7.61 -18.86 -0.90
C ASP A 182 -7.11 -19.32 -2.29
N ASP A 183 -7.65 -18.72 -3.36
CA ASP A 183 -7.36 -19.04 -4.75
C ASP A 183 -7.06 -17.78 -5.59
N TYR A 184 -6.80 -17.98 -6.89
CA TYR A 184 -6.56 -16.88 -7.85
C TYR A 184 -7.78 -16.58 -8.74
N PHE A 185 -8.96 -17.11 -8.41
CA PHE A 185 -10.15 -17.03 -9.26
C PHE A 185 -11.20 -16.07 -8.71
N GLU A 186 -11.34 -15.99 -7.38
CA GLU A 186 -12.29 -15.08 -6.74
C GLU A 186 -11.61 -13.83 -6.16
N TRP A 187 -12.08 -12.66 -6.58
CA TRP A 187 -11.49 -11.37 -6.23
C TRP A 187 -12.56 -10.37 -5.78
N ALA A 188 -12.29 -9.64 -4.69
CA ALA A 188 -13.11 -8.52 -4.25
C ALA A 188 -12.30 -7.22 -4.23
N VAL A 189 -12.87 -6.14 -4.76
CA VAL A 189 -12.25 -4.80 -4.66
C VAL A 189 -12.31 -4.34 -3.20
N VAL A 190 -11.14 -4.21 -2.58
CA VAL A 190 -11.00 -3.79 -1.17
C VAL A 190 -10.59 -2.33 -1.03
N SER A 191 -10.05 -1.74 -2.10
CA SER A 191 -9.67 -0.33 -2.14
C SER A 191 -9.88 0.26 -3.53
N ASN A 192 -10.28 1.53 -3.60
CA ASN A 192 -10.44 2.26 -4.86
C ASN A 192 -9.15 2.93 -5.35
N SER A 193 -8.08 2.91 -4.55
CA SER A 193 -6.76 3.49 -4.86
C SER A 193 -5.64 2.70 -4.21
N ILE A 194 -4.43 2.72 -4.80
CA ILE A 194 -3.26 2.07 -4.23
C ILE A 194 -2.79 2.74 -2.95
N GLU A 195 -2.88 4.07 -2.85
CA GLU A 195 -2.48 4.81 -1.65
C GLU A 195 -3.36 4.44 -0.46
N SER A 196 -4.67 4.30 -0.66
CA SER A 196 -5.58 3.89 0.41
C SER A 196 -5.31 2.45 0.86
N PHE A 197 -4.93 1.57 -0.06
CA PHE A 197 -4.54 0.20 0.29
C PHE A 197 -3.22 0.17 1.08
N LEU A 198 -2.20 0.91 0.64
CA LEU A 198 -0.91 1.03 1.33
C LEU A 198 -1.08 1.63 2.74
N LEU A 199 -1.90 2.67 2.87
CA LEU A 199 -2.23 3.25 4.16
C LEU A 199 -2.96 2.25 5.07
N PHE A 200 -3.93 1.50 4.53
CA PHE A 200 -4.64 0.46 5.28
C PHE A 200 -3.67 -0.59 5.84
N MET A 201 -2.75 -1.09 5.02
CA MET A 201 -1.71 -2.04 5.45
C MET A 201 -0.86 -1.49 6.60
N LEU A 202 -0.41 -0.23 6.49
CA LEU A 202 0.35 0.42 7.55
C LEU A 202 -0.46 0.58 8.84
N MET A 203 -1.75 0.91 8.72
CA MET A 203 -2.65 1.05 9.87
C MET A 203 -2.92 -0.26 10.57
N GLU A 204 -3.08 -1.35 9.83
CA GLU A 204 -3.24 -2.68 10.40
C GLU A 204 -2.04 -3.03 11.28
N PHE A 205 -0.81 -2.84 10.77
CA PHE A 205 0.39 -2.97 11.60
C PHE A 205 0.35 -2.06 12.85
N LEU A 206 0.03 -0.78 12.68
CA LEU A 206 0.00 0.18 13.77
C LEU A 206 -1.04 -0.16 14.85
N ALA A 207 -2.14 -0.85 14.51
CA ALA A 207 -3.13 -1.30 15.49
C ALA A 207 -2.53 -2.27 16.52
N TYR A 208 -1.45 -2.99 16.17
CA TYR A 208 -0.72 -3.90 17.07
C TYR A 208 0.44 -3.24 17.80
N VAL A 209 0.77 -1.99 17.49
CA VAL A 209 1.84 -1.24 18.16
C VAL A 209 1.25 -0.51 19.37
N PRO A 210 1.80 -0.67 20.59
CA PRO A 210 1.29 0.04 21.77
C PRO A 210 1.23 1.55 21.54
N GLN A 211 0.04 2.10 21.70
CA GLN A 211 -0.32 3.46 21.34
C GLN A 211 -1.25 4.09 22.37
N SER A 212 -1.25 5.41 22.45
CA SER A 212 -2.33 6.11 23.17
C SER A 212 -3.55 6.21 22.25
N GLU A 213 -4.74 5.99 22.81
CA GLU A 213 -6.01 6.02 22.08
C GLU A 213 -6.94 7.06 22.70
N ILE A 214 -7.60 7.84 21.85
CA ILE A 214 -8.67 8.77 22.22
C ILE A 214 -9.91 8.37 21.45
N GLU A 215 -10.99 8.08 22.15
CA GLU A 215 -12.24 7.58 21.57
C GLU A 215 -13.35 8.62 21.65
N GLY A 216 -14.10 8.73 20.55
CA GLY A 216 -15.27 9.59 20.44
C GLY A 216 -14.96 11.00 19.91
N LYS A 217 -15.84 11.48 19.04
CA LYS A 217 -15.78 12.79 18.36
C LYS A 217 -15.46 13.95 19.29
N ASP A 218 -16.13 14.05 20.45
CA ASP A 218 -15.97 15.19 21.36
C ASP A 218 -14.60 15.17 22.06
N ALA A 219 -14.13 14.00 22.48
CA ALA A 219 -12.81 13.84 23.10
C ALA A 219 -11.69 14.12 22.09
N ILE A 220 -11.85 13.63 20.85
CA ILE A 220 -10.92 13.91 19.75
C ILE A 220 -10.87 15.41 19.48
N ASN A 221 -12.01 16.08 19.34
CA ASN A 221 -12.05 17.53 19.11
C ASN A 221 -11.43 18.34 20.27
N ALA A 222 -11.65 17.93 21.51
CA ALA A 222 -11.03 18.55 22.68
C ALA A 222 -9.50 18.40 22.65
N TYR A 223 -9.00 17.21 22.34
CA TYR A 223 -7.57 16.94 22.18
C TYR A 223 -6.94 17.80 21.09
N LEU A 224 -7.56 17.86 19.91
CA LEU A 224 -7.07 18.68 18.80
C LEU A 224 -6.99 20.16 19.20
N ALA A 225 -8.01 20.68 19.87
CA ALA A 225 -8.03 22.07 20.35
C ALA A 225 -6.94 22.35 21.40
N GLU A 226 -6.72 21.43 22.35
CA GLU A 226 -5.69 21.54 23.38
C GLU A 226 -4.27 21.56 22.80
N HIS A 227 -4.03 20.80 21.73
CA HIS A 227 -2.71 20.64 21.09
C HIS A 227 -2.52 21.57 19.89
N GLY A 228 -3.46 22.50 19.64
CA GLY A 228 -3.38 23.45 18.53
C GLY A 228 -3.45 22.80 17.14
N LEU A 229 -4.06 21.61 17.03
CA LEU A 229 -4.26 20.88 15.78
C LEU A 229 -5.54 21.38 15.09
N ASP A 230 -5.44 21.64 13.79
CA ASP A 230 -6.52 22.17 12.96
C ASP A 230 -7.45 21.03 12.52
N ALA A 231 -8.59 20.90 13.21
CA ALA A 231 -9.61 19.92 12.88
C ALA A 231 -10.16 20.09 11.44
N GLY A 232 -10.17 21.31 10.88
CA GLY A 232 -10.60 21.53 9.50
C GLY A 232 -9.62 21.00 8.47
N GLN A 233 -8.31 21.00 8.79
CA GLN A 233 -7.29 20.38 7.95
C GLN A 233 -7.19 18.86 8.15
N LEU A 234 -7.47 18.38 9.36
CA LEU A 234 -7.55 16.94 9.63
C LEU A 234 -8.82 16.31 9.02
N PHE A 235 -9.93 17.03 9.00
CA PHE A 235 -11.22 16.58 8.45
C PHE A 235 -11.67 17.51 7.32
N PRO A 236 -10.96 17.56 6.18
CA PRO A 236 -11.28 18.49 5.11
C PRO A 236 -12.57 18.09 4.40
N SER A 237 -13.30 19.08 3.88
CA SER A 237 -14.53 18.85 3.12
C SER A 237 -14.29 18.17 1.76
N LYS A 238 -13.06 18.27 1.23
CA LYS A 238 -12.60 17.59 0.02
C LYS A 238 -11.32 16.83 0.34
N MET A 239 -11.34 15.53 0.11
CA MET A 239 -10.19 14.68 0.37
C MET A 239 -9.12 14.81 -0.71
N PRO A 240 -7.83 14.79 -0.35
CA PRO A 240 -6.73 14.74 -1.32
C PRO A 240 -6.58 13.37 -2.00
N TYR A 241 -7.00 12.30 -1.34
CA TYR A 241 -6.96 10.91 -1.83
C TYR A 241 -8.17 10.11 -1.32
N ASP A 242 -8.46 8.96 -1.94
CA ASP A 242 -9.69 8.17 -1.72
C ASP A 242 -9.70 7.35 -0.40
N CYS A 243 -8.91 7.76 0.60
CA CYS A 243 -8.89 7.11 1.91
C CYS A 243 -10.13 7.55 2.71
N LEU A 244 -11.23 6.83 2.52
CA LEU A 244 -12.54 7.24 2.99
C LEU A 244 -12.63 7.34 4.52
N TYR A 245 -11.95 6.45 5.25
CA TYR A 245 -12.17 6.25 6.69
C TYR A 245 -10.97 6.52 7.59
N THR A 246 -9.88 7.11 7.05
CA THR A 246 -8.72 7.46 7.88
C THR A 246 -8.21 8.86 7.57
N ARG A 247 -7.81 9.58 8.62
CA ARG A 247 -7.07 10.84 8.55
C ARG A 247 -5.76 10.70 9.30
N THR A 248 -4.71 11.31 8.78
CA THR A 248 -3.38 11.24 9.38
C THR A 248 -2.82 12.64 9.60
N PHE A 249 -1.98 12.79 10.61
CA PHE A 249 -1.18 13.99 10.78
C PHE A 249 0.20 13.67 11.35
N TRP A 250 1.14 14.57 11.09
CA TRP A 250 2.46 14.60 11.70
C TRP A 250 2.61 15.92 12.45
N ASN A 251 2.75 15.86 13.77
CA ASN A 251 3.12 16.99 14.60
C ASN A 251 4.65 17.01 14.80
N ASN A 252 5.33 17.94 14.13
CA ASN A 252 6.79 17.99 14.18
C ASN A 252 7.34 18.46 15.54
N ALA A 253 6.60 19.29 16.28
CA ALA A 253 7.02 19.80 17.58
C ALA A 253 6.99 18.69 18.64
N GLU A 254 5.95 17.87 18.63
CA GLU A 254 5.74 16.77 19.59
C GLU A 254 6.32 15.44 19.11
N LYS A 255 6.88 15.42 17.90
CA LYS A 255 7.39 14.22 17.23
C LYS A 255 6.40 13.07 17.24
N MET A 256 5.16 13.36 16.83
CA MET A 256 4.05 12.43 16.94
C MET A 256 3.29 12.27 15.63
N VAL A 257 3.03 11.03 15.26
CA VAL A 257 2.10 10.67 14.20
C VAL A 257 0.73 10.40 14.82
N GLY A 258 -0.30 11.04 14.28
CA GLY A 258 -1.69 10.74 14.61
C GLY A 258 -2.40 10.03 13.47
N VAL A 259 -3.17 9.00 13.81
CA VAL A 259 -4.05 8.28 12.87
C VAL A 259 -5.45 8.27 13.43
N CYS A 260 -6.37 8.96 12.77
CA CYS A 260 -7.77 9.03 13.15
C CYS A 260 -8.63 8.16 12.24
N LEU A 261 -9.33 7.20 12.82
CA LEU A 261 -10.36 6.42 12.15
C LEU A 261 -11.70 7.15 12.17
N LEU A 262 -12.47 6.97 11.11
CA LEU A 262 -13.82 7.50 10.96
C LEU A 262 -14.84 6.37 10.97
N ASN A 263 -16.02 6.61 11.52
CA ASN A 263 -17.13 5.66 11.48
C ASN A 263 -17.56 5.36 10.03
N ASN A 264 -17.67 4.08 9.70
CA ASN A 264 -18.21 3.62 8.41
C ASN A 264 -19.74 3.64 8.36
N GLY A 265 -20.40 3.73 9.53
CA GLY A 265 -21.86 3.78 9.69
C GLY A 265 -22.51 2.43 10.02
N GLU A 266 -21.74 1.35 10.14
CA GLU A 266 -22.26 0.01 10.39
C GLU A 266 -22.69 -0.19 11.86
N ASP A 267 -21.96 0.41 12.80
CA ASP A 267 -22.23 0.32 14.24
C ASP A 267 -23.20 1.40 14.76
N GLY A 268 -23.98 2.02 13.87
CA GLY A 268 -24.93 3.10 14.23
C GLY A 268 -24.28 4.46 14.53
N GLY A 269 -22.96 4.59 14.38
CA GLY A 269 -22.24 5.86 14.44
C GLY A 269 -22.52 6.77 13.23
N GLU A 270 -22.40 8.08 13.42
CA GLU A 270 -22.50 9.06 12.32
C GLU A 270 -21.40 8.76 11.28
N LYS A 271 -21.79 8.32 10.08
CA LYS A 271 -20.84 8.00 9.00
C LYS A 271 -19.94 9.19 8.71
N GLY A 272 -18.62 8.95 8.72
CA GLY A 272 -17.60 9.96 8.51
C GLY A 272 -17.24 10.77 9.77
N ALA A 273 -17.91 10.57 10.90
CA ALA A 273 -17.51 11.19 12.16
C ALA A 273 -16.24 10.53 12.72
N PRO A 274 -15.36 11.29 13.39
CA PRO A 274 -14.19 10.75 14.08
C PRO A 274 -14.63 9.74 15.14
N SER A 275 -14.08 8.53 15.08
CA SER A 275 -14.37 7.45 16.02
C SER A 275 -13.23 7.25 17.00
N LYS A 276 -12.01 7.11 16.49
CA LYS A 276 -10.80 6.83 17.27
C LYS A 276 -9.63 7.62 16.75
N LEU A 277 -8.79 8.13 17.64
CA LEU A 277 -7.50 8.75 17.32
C LEU A 277 -6.39 8.00 18.04
N TYR A 278 -5.49 7.41 17.26
CA TYR A 278 -4.29 6.76 17.72
C TYR A 278 -3.10 7.71 17.63
N LEU A 279 -2.28 7.72 18.67
CA LEU A 279 -1.12 8.59 18.79
C LEU A 279 0.16 7.76 18.93
N PHE A 280 1.08 7.98 18.00
CA PHE A 280 2.35 7.25 17.88
C PHE A 280 3.51 8.22 18.09
N PRO A 281 4.09 8.28 19.31
CA PRO A 281 5.27 9.09 19.57
C PRO A 281 6.50 8.45 18.90
N LEU A 282 7.26 9.25 18.15
CA LEU A 282 8.46 8.80 17.42
C LEU A 282 9.76 9.06 18.17
N GLU A 283 9.72 9.79 19.27
CA GLU A 283 10.81 9.75 20.23
C GLU A 283 10.81 8.36 20.84
N ARG A 284 11.92 7.62 20.62
CA ARG A 284 12.13 6.30 21.22
C ARG A 284 11.55 6.29 22.63
N ALA A 285 10.86 5.21 22.96
CA ALA A 285 10.84 4.67 24.31
C ALA A 285 12.30 4.36 24.76
N GLN A 286 13.17 5.37 24.85
CA GLN A 286 14.43 5.38 25.57
C GLN A 286 14.08 5.46 27.04
N LYS A 287 13.46 4.42 27.57
CA LYS A 287 13.38 4.07 29.00
C LYS A 287 12.52 2.82 29.16
N LYS A 288 13.14 1.67 28.95
CA LYS A 288 13.13 0.61 29.96
C LYS A 288 14.56 0.10 30.10
N GLN A 289 15.21 0.58 31.14
CA GLN A 289 16.34 -0.11 31.78
C GLN A 289 15.86 -1.44 32.34
#